data_AF-R5PPK5-F1
#
_entry.id   AF-R5PPK5-F1
#
_cell.length_a   1.000
_cell.length_b   1.000
_cell.length_c   1.000
_cell.angle_alpha   90.00
_cell.angle_beta   90.00
_cell.angle_gamma   90.00
#
_symmetry.space_group_name_H-M   'P 1'
#
loop_
_entity.id
_entity.type
_entity.pdbx_description
1 polymer ?
#
loop_
_entity_poly.entity_id
_entity_poly.type
_entity_poly.pdbx_seq_one_letter_code
_entity_poly.pdbx_strand_id
1 'polypeptide(L)'
;MKKIVLTLVAMMSMTMAFAGNTNAKAAEMENAYDMHINIRRLATTLGLNMDQMESVNDLYNNFCVEMLNASAAKDEEKSEMVDAAVKRNLTYMAYVLDNSQLKKYTLLLNTTLMNRGLKK
;
A
#
# COMPACT_ATOMS: atom_id res chain seq x y z
N MET A 1 -33.01 7.86 11.48
CA MET A 1 -31.60 7.90 11.94
C MET A 1 -31.07 6.49 12.04
N LYS A 2 -29.82 6.33 11.58
CA LYS A 2 -28.99 5.12 11.47
C LYS A 2 -28.97 4.26 12.74
N LYS A 3 -28.73 2.95 12.58
CA LYS A 3 -27.60 2.23 13.21
C LYS A 3 -27.15 1.07 12.31
N ILE A 4 -25.99 1.24 11.65
CA ILE A 4 -25.23 0.15 11.06
C ILE A 4 -24.42 -0.46 12.20
N VAL A 5 -24.61 -1.75 12.45
CA VAL A 5 -23.89 -2.50 13.47
C VAL A 5 -22.52 -2.84 12.89
N LEU A 6 -21.47 -2.22 13.43
CA LEU A 6 -20.08 -2.52 13.11
C LEU A 6 -19.67 -3.73 13.95
N THR A 7 -19.50 -4.88 13.31
CA THR A 7 -18.99 -6.09 13.96
C THR A 7 -17.50 -5.89 14.27
N LEU A 8 -17.17 -5.64 15.53
CA LEU A 8 -15.80 -5.66 16.05
C LEU A 8 -15.27 -7.10 16.03
N VAL A 9 -14.28 -7.38 15.19
CA VAL A 9 -13.45 -8.59 15.32
C VAL A 9 -12.43 -8.31 16.41
N ALA A 10 -12.64 -8.91 17.58
CA ALA A 10 -11.65 -8.96 18.63
C ALA A 10 -10.60 -10.02 18.25
N MET A 11 -9.40 -9.59 17.84
CA MET A 11 -8.24 -10.49 17.74
C MET A 11 -7.61 -10.64 19.13
N MET A 12 -7.86 -11.79 19.76
CA MET A 12 -7.26 -12.19 21.03
C MET A 12 -5.78 -12.60 20.86
N SER A 13 -4.92 -11.77 21.45
CA SER A 13 -3.76 -12.10 22.31
C SER A 13 -2.68 -13.09 21.84
N MET A 14 -1.45 -12.58 21.74
CA MET A 14 -0.26 -13.25 22.31
C MET A 14 0.61 -12.24 23.06
N THR A 15 0.70 -12.43 24.38
CA THR A 15 1.62 -11.72 25.25
C THR A 15 2.93 -12.52 25.34
N MET A 16 4.04 -11.97 24.86
CA MET A 16 5.39 -12.35 25.29
C MET A 16 6.17 -11.08 25.63
N ALA A 17 6.71 -11.04 26.84
CA ALA A 17 7.45 -9.91 27.40
C ALA A 17 8.84 -9.80 26.78
N PHE A 18 9.17 -8.65 26.19
CA PHE A 18 10.52 -8.09 26.10
C PHE A 18 10.42 -6.57 26.21
N ALA A 19 11.07 -6.02 27.23
CA ALA A 19 11.03 -4.60 27.56
C ALA A 19 11.62 -3.74 26.45
N GLY A 20 10.85 -2.75 25.97
CA GLY A 20 11.36 -1.54 25.32
C GLY A 20 11.30 -1.42 23.79
N ASN A 21 11.10 -2.50 23.01
CA ASN A 21 11.28 -2.46 21.55
C ASN A 21 10.12 -2.98 20.68
N THR A 22 9.10 -3.60 21.27
CA THR A 22 8.02 -4.26 20.52
C THR A 22 6.96 -3.30 19.98
N ASN A 23 6.62 -2.23 20.72
CA ASN A 23 5.64 -1.23 20.29
C ASN A 23 6.15 -0.43 19.08
N ALA A 24 7.47 -0.18 19.00
CA ALA A 24 8.09 0.50 17.86
C ALA A 24 8.10 -0.39 16.61
N LYS A 25 8.47 -1.67 16.73
CA LYS A 25 8.47 -2.61 15.60
C LYS A 25 7.08 -2.95 15.08
N ALA A 26 6.08 -3.06 15.96
CA ALA A 26 4.70 -3.27 15.55
C ALA A 26 4.14 -2.02 14.84
N ALA A 27 4.43 -0.81 15.35
CA ALA A 27 4.06 0.44 14.71
C ALA A 27 4.83 0.70 13.40
N GLU A 28 6.12 0.34 13.31
CA GLU A 28 6.92 0.41 12.07
C GLU A 28 6.43 -0.58 11.02
N MET A 29 6.03 -1.79 11.43
CA MET A 29 5.47 -2.79 10.53
C MET A 29 4.07 -2.36 10.05
N GLU A 30 3.24 -1.74 10.89
CA GLU A 30 1.97 -1.11 10.47
C GLU A 30 2.22 0.06 9.50
N ASN A 31 3.27 0.85 9.71
CA ASN A 31 3.66 1.95 8.83
C ASN A 31 4.20 1.47 7.46
N ALA A 32 4.89 0.32 7.39
CA ALA A 32 5.46 -0.19 6.15
C ALA A 32 4.40 -0.41 5.05
N TYR A 33 3.21 -0.86 5.43
CA TYR A 33 2.11 -1.13 4.49
C TYR A 33 1.23 0.09 4.21
N ASP A 34 1.36 1.18 4.97
CA ASP A 34 0.64 2.42 4.70
C ASP A 34 1.26 3.16 3.50
N MET A 35 0.79 2.82 2.30
CA MET A 35 1.33 3.34 1.04
C MET A 35 0.85 4.76 0.69
N HIS A 36 0.11 5.48 1.55
CA HIS A 36 -0.37 6.81 1.18
C HIS A 36 0.76 7.77 0.82
N ILE A 37 0.60 8.47 -0.30
CA ILE A 37 1.55 9.48 -0.80
C ILE A 37 0.82 10.74 -1.23
N ASN A 38 1.59 11.81 -1.44
CA ASN A 38 1.09 13.00 -2.08
C ASN A 38 0.93 12.77 -3.60
N ILE A 39 -0.31 12.54 -4.05
CA ILE A 39 -0.62 12.30 -5.47
C ILE A 39 -0.24 13.48 -6.36
N ARG A 40 -0.31 14.73 -5.88
CA ARG A 40 0.15 15.89 -6.67
C ARG A 40 1.64 15.79 -6.99
N ARG A 41 2.46 15.39 -6.01
CA ARG A 41 3.91 15.18 -6.23
C ARG A 41 4.18 14.01 -7.17
N LEU A 42 3.43 12.91 -7.04
CA LEU A 42 3.52 11.80 -7.99
C LEU A 42 3.16 12.27 -9.41
N ALA A 43 2.06 13.01 -9.56
CA ALA A 43 1.60 13.54 -10.83
C ALA A 43 2.65 14.45 -11.49
N THR A 44 3.26 15.37 -10.74
CA THR A 44 4.36 16.21 -11.25
C THR A 44 5.58 15.36 -11.65
N THR A 45 5.93 14.36 -10.87
CA THR A 45 7.10 13.50 -11.14
C THR A 45 6.93 12.66 -12.40
N LEU A 46 5.72 12.16 -12.63
CA LEU A 46 5.38 11.38 -13.81
C LEU A 46 5.04 12.28 -15.02
N GLY A 47 4.69 13.55 -14.81
CA GLY A 47 4.22 14.45 -15.87
C GLY A 47 2.82 14.08 -16.34
N LEU A 48 1.91 13.84 -15.40
CA LEU A 48 0.52 13.48 -15.70
C LEU A 48 -0.29 14.70 -16.13
N ASN A 49 -1.20 14.50 -17.07
CA ASN A 49 -2.30 15.46 -17.30
C ASN A 49 -3.38 15.31 -16.21
N MET A 50 -4.42 16.17 -16.25
CA MET A 50 -5.46 16.21 -15.21
C MET A 50 -6.26 14.91 -15.13
N ASP A 51 -6.68 14.37 -16.28
CA ASP A 51 -7.48 13.14 -16.36
C ASP A 51 -6.69 11.92 -15.88
N GLN A 52 -5.40 11.85 -16.25
CA GLN A 52 -4.47 10.84 -15.76
C GLN A 52 -4.29 10.96 -14.25
N MET A 53 -4.15 12.18 -13.72
CA MET A 53 -3.96 12.40 -12.28
C MET A 53 -5.18 11.91 -11.47
N GLU A 54 -6.39 12.18 -11.93
CA GLU A 54 -7.63 11.69 -11.29
C GLU A 54 -7.67 10.15 -11.32
N SER A 55 -7.44 9.55 -12.48
CA SER A 55 -7.41 8.09 -12.62
C SER A 55 -6.33 7.43 -11.76
N VAL A 56 -5.11 8.01 -11.74
CA VAL A 56 -4.01 7.55 -10.90
C VAL A 56 -4.34 7.68 -9.42
N ASN A 57 -5.00 8.75 -8.99
CA ASN A 57 -5.43 8.92 -7.60
C ASN A 57 -6.32 7.76 -7.16
N ASP A 58 -7.33 7.43 -7.95
CA ASP A 58 -8.31 6.40 -7.61
C ASP A 58 -7.68 5.00 -7.59
N LEU A 59 -6.88 4.69 -8.62
CA LEU A 59 -6.14 3.43 -8.70
C LEU A 59 -5.11 3.28 -7.56
N TYR A 60 -4.45 4.37 -7.18
CA TYR A 60 -3.46 4.34 -6.09
C TYR A 60 -4.12 4.22 -4.71
N ASN A 61 -5.27 4.87 -4.50
CA ASN A 61 -6.05 4.72 -3.27
C ASN A 61 -6.52 3.28 -3.07
N ASN A 62 -6.99 2.62 -4.15
CA ASN A 62 -7.32 1.19 -4.08
C ASN A 62 -6.09 0.34 -3.72
N PHE A 63 -4.93 0.62 -4.32
CA PHE A 63 -3.68 -0.06 -3.96
C PHE A 63 -3.31 0.15 -2.48
N CYS A 64 -3.50 1.34 -1.91
CA CYS A 64 -3.28 1.57 -0.48
C CYS A 64 -4.18 0.69 0.39
N VAL A 65 -5.47 0.55 0.04
CA VAL A 65 -6.40 -0.34 0.76
C VAL A 65 -5.96 -1.80 0.66
N GLU A 66 -5.53 -2.25 -0.51
CA GLU A 66 -5.05 -3.63 -0.70
C GLU A 66 -3.79 -3.93 0.11
N MET A 67 -2.87 -2.96 0.21
CA MET A 67 -1.66 -3.07 1.03
C MET A 67 -1.99 -3.09 2.52
N LEU A 68 -2.96 -2.28 2.98
CA LEU A 68 -3.45 -2.35 4.35
C LEU A 68 -4.14 -3.69 4.66
N ASN A 69 -4.89 -4.26 3.70
CA ASN A 69 -5.44 -5.60 3.88
C ASN A 69 -4.34 -6.67 3.99
N ALA A 70 -3.25 -6.54 3.21
CA ALA A 70 -2.10 -7.43 3.31
C ALA A 70 -1.39 -7.32 4.68
N SER A 71 -1.38 -6.14 5.30
CA SER A 71 -0.76 -5.95 6.62
C SER A 71 -1.47 -6.73 7.74
N ALA A 72 -2.80 -6.89 7.60
CA ALA A 72 -3.68 -7.61 8.53
C ALA A 72 -3.75 -9.12 8.27
N ALA A 73 -3.16 -9.62 7.18
CA ALA A 73 -3.14 -11.05 6.87
C ALA A 73 -2.16 -11.83 7.75
N LYS A 74 -2.18 -13.16 7.68
CA LYS A 74 -1.18 -14.00 8.34
C LYS A 74 0.18 -13.80 7.70
N ASP A 75 1.25 -13.89 8.50
CA ASP A 75 2.64 -13.65 8.05
C ASP A 75 3.03 -14.49 6.81
N GLU A 76 2.52 -15.72 6.72
CA GLU A 76 2.74 -16.63 5.58
C GLU A 76 2.05 -16.18 4.28
N GLU A 77 0.97 -15.38 4.38
CA GLU A 77 0.16 -14.90 3.25
C GLU A 77 0.55 -13.46 2.83
N LYS A 78 1.20 -12.69 3.71
CA LYS A 78 1.47 -11.25 3.46
C LYS A 78 2.25 -11.01 2.18
N SER A 79 3.30 -11.78 1.91
CA SER A 79 4.14 -11.58 0.72
C SER A 79 3.34 -11.79 -0.55
N GLU A 80 2.52 -12.84 -0.60
CA GLU A 80 1.67 -13.13 -1.77
C GLU A 80 0.62 -12.03 -1.99
N MET A 81 0.01 -11.52 -0.91
CA MET A 81 -0.95 -10.43 -1.01
C MET A 81 -0.32 -9.11 -1.47
N VAL A 82 0.90 -8.80 -1.02
CA VAL A 82 1.68 -7.66 -1.51
C VAL A 82 1.98 -7.82 -2.99
N ASP A 83 2.47 -8.98 -3.42
CA ASP A 83 2.79 -9.24 -4.83
C ASP A 83 1.54 -9.13 -5.71
N ALA A 84 0.40 -9.65 -5.24
CA ALA A 84 -0.88 -9.53 -5.94
C ALA A 84 -1.36 -8.08 -6.05
N ALA A 85 -1.26 -7.29 -4.97
CA ALA A 85 -1.62 -5.87 -4.98
C ALA A 85 -0.74 -5.07 -5.93
N VAL A 86 0.59 -5.28 -5.89
CA VAL A 86 1.55 -4.63 -6.78
C VAL A 86 1.28 -4.99 -8.23
N LYS A 87 1.07 -6.28 -8.54
CA LYS A 87 0.78 -6.74 -9.91
C LYS A 87 -0.50 -6.12 -10.44
N ARG A 88 -1.57 -6.11 -9.66
CA ARG A 88 -2.87 -5.53 -10.04
C ARG A 88 -2.74 -4.02 -10.26
N ASN A 89 -2.09 -3.31 -9.33
CA ASN A 89 -1.87 -1.88 -9.47
C ASN A 89 -1.07 -1.53 -10.73
N LEU A 90 0.04 -2.22 -11.00
CA LEU A 90 0.83 -2.00 -12.23
C LEU A 90 0.02 -2.32 -13.50
N THR A 91 -0.83 -3.35 -13.45
CA THR A 91 -1.71 -3.71 -14.57
C THR A 91 -2.72 -2.60 -14.85
N TYR A 92 -3.35 -2.04 -13.81
CA TYR A 92 -4.31 -0.94 -13.99
C TYR A 92 -3.66 0.39 -14.37
N MET A 93 -2.49 0.71 -13.80
CA MET A 93 -1.72 1.89 -14.18
C MET A 93 -1.32 1.86 -15.65
N ALA A 94 -1.06 0.69 -16.23
CA ALA A 94 -0.72 0.55 -17.65
C ALA A 94 -1.85 0.93 -18.63
N TYR A 95 -3.11 1.00 -18.18
CA TYR A 95 -4.22 1.52 -19.00
C TYR A 95 -4.32 3.05 -19.00
N VAL A 96 -3.66 3.72 -18.03
CA VAL A 96 -3.75 5.17 -17.82
C VAL A 96 -2.46 5.88 -18.23
N LEU A 97 -1.32 5.24 -17.97
CA LEU A 97 0.01 5.79 -18.15
C LEU A 97 0.60 5.38 -19.50
N ASP A 98 1.35 6.28 -20.13
CA ASP A 98 2.22 5.90 -21.25
C ASP A 98 3.43 5.07 -20.78
N ASN A 99 4.18 4.52 -21.73
CA ASN A 99 5.33 3.66 -21.43
C ASN A 99 6.43 4.34 -20.57
N SER A 100 6.68 5.64 -20.80
CA SER A 100 7.68 6.40 -20.04
C SER A 100 7.21 6.66 -18.61
N GLN A 101 5.95 7.07 -18.47
CA GLN A 101 5.27 7.28 -17.20
C GLN A 101 5.21 5.98 -16.39
N LEU A 102 4.78 4.87 -17.01
CA LEU A 102 4.69 3.57 -16.35
C LEU A 102 6.05 3.05 -15.90
N LYS A 103 7.10 3.23 -16.71
CA LYS A 103 8.47 2.85 -16.32
C LYS A 103 8.96 3.62 -15.11
N LYS A 104 8.73 4.95 -15.06
CA LYS A 104 9.06 5.79 -13.90
C LYS A 104 8.24 5.39 -12.67
N TYR A 105 6.94 5.17 -12.83
CA TYR A 105 6.06 4.73 -11.76
C TYR A 105 6.52 3.40 -11.16
N THR A 106 6.81 2.42 -12.01
CA THR A 106 7.31 1.09 -11.59
C THR A 106 8.62 1.21 -10.82
N LEU A 107 9.54 2.08 -11.25
CA LEU A 107 10.78 2.35 -10.53
C LEU A 107 10.49 2.91 -9.12
N LEU A 108 9.68 3.97 -9.04
CA LEU A 108 9.32 4.61 -7.76
C LEU A 108 8.62 3.64 -6.81
N LEU A 109 7.68 2.84 -7.32
CA LEU A 109 6.97 1.83 -6.52
C LEU A 109 7.93 0.77 -5.98
N ASN A 110 8.78 0.20 -6.84
CA ASN A 110 9.78 -0.79 -6.40
C ASN A 110 10.75 -0.21 -5.37
N THR A 111 11.27 0.99 -5.58
CA THR A 111 12.14 1.66 -4.61
C THR A 111 11.43 1.90 -3.28
N THR A 112 10.16 2.29 -3.31
CA THR A 112 9.36 2.48 -2.09
C THR A 112 9.19 1.15 -1.34
N LEU A 113 8.85 0.07 -2.04
CA LEU A 113 8.69 -1.26 -1.44
C LEU A 113 10.00 -1.78 -0.83
N MET A 114 11.13 -1.61 -1.52
CA MET A 114 12.45 -1.98 -0.98
C MET A 114 12.82 -1.17 0.26
N ASN A 115 12.63 0.15 0.22
CA ASN A 115 12.92 1.04 1.35
C ASN A 115 12.07 0.72 2.59
N ARG A 116 10.89 0.14 2.38
CA ARG A 116 9.96 -0.28 3.44
C ARG A 116 10.12 -1.75 3.84
N GLY A 117 11.08 -2.47 3.25
CA GLY A 117 11.33 -3.89 3.55
C GLY A 117 10.27 -4.86 3.04
N LEU A 118 9.37 -4.40 2.15
CA LEU A 118 8.28 -5.20 1.58
C LEU A 118 8.71 -5.99 0.34
N LYS A 119 9.88 -5.67 -0.22
CA LYS A 119 10.49 -6.36 -1.35
C LYS A 119 12.00 -6.45 -1.13
N LYS A 120 12.60 -7.57 -1.49
CA LYS A 120 14.05 -7.83 -1.38
C LYS A 120 14.70 -7.88 -2.75
#